data_AF-A0A7Y3GUT3-F1
#
_entry.id   AF-A0A7Y3GUT3-F1
#
_cell.length_a   1.000
_cell.length_b   1.000
_cell.length_c   1.000
_cell.angle_alpha   90.00
_cell.angle_beta   90.00
_cell.angle_gamma   90.00
#
_symmetry.space_group_name_H-M   'P 1'
#
loop_
_entity.id
_entity.type
_entity.pdbx_description
1 polymer ?
#
loop_
_entity_poly.entity_id
_entity_poly.type
_entity_poly.pdbx_seq_one_letter_code
_entity_poly.pdbx_strand_id
1 'polypeptide(L)' 'SCPLCRSHSRAYLRHLFQVGEMLAARLATLHNLAYYFKLLKEARCAIAENRFDAFYEERRAVEAAGESRSSSAAHKPAR' A
#
# COMPACT_ATOMS: atom_id res chain seq x y z
N SER A 1 -4.08 -2.84 8.95
CA SER A 1 -5.43 -3.31 8.62
C SER A 1 -6.26 -2.08 8.30
N CYS A 2 -6.59 -1.85 7.02
CA CYS A 2 -7.38 -0.68 6.61
C CYS A 2 -8.86 -1.07 6.65
N PRO A 3 -9.73 -0.36 7.39
CA PRO A 3 -11.16 -0.68 7.47
C PRO A 3 -11.87 -0.75 6.11
N LEU A 4 -11.48 0.11 5.18
CA LEU A 4 -12.05 0.16 3.81
C LEU A 4 -11.63 -1.02 2.95
N CYS A 5 -10.43 -1.56 3.17
CA CYS A 5 -9.98 -2.75 2.46
C CYS A 5 -10.67 -4.04 2.92
N ARG A 6 -11.47 -3.98 4.00
CA ARG A 6 -12.33 -5.10 4.43
C ARG A 6 -13.64 -5.15 3.66
N SER A 7 -14.18 -3.99 3.27
CA SER A 7 -15.44 -3.87 2.55
C SER A 7 -15.28 -3.78 1.03
N HIS A 8 -14.09 -3.46 0.53
CA HIS A 8 -13.83 -3.26 -0.90
C HIS A 8 -12.68 -4.12 -1.40
N SER A 9 -12.93 -4.85 -2.49
CA SER A 9 -11.93 -5.68 -3.14
C SER A 9 -11.00 -4.86 -4.05
N ARG A 10 -9.83 -5.41 -4.37
CA ARG A 10 -8.89 -4.80 -5.35
C ARG A 10 -9.50 -4.71 -6.75
N ALA A 11 -10.34 -5.67 -7.13
CA ALA A 11 -11.03 -5.67 -8.42
C ALA A 11 -12.05 -4.52 -8.51
N TYR A 12 -12.78 -4.27 -7.42
CA TYR A 12 -13.73 -3.16 -7.32
C TYR A 12 -13.02 -1.80 -7.44
N LEU A 13 -11.91 -1.61 -6.71
CA LEU A 13 -11.08 -0.42 -6.86
C LEU A 13 -10.58 -0.22 -8.30
N ARG A 14 -10.06 -1.29 -8.94
CA ARG A 14 -9.61 -1.25 -10.33
C ARG A 14 -10.73 -0.83 -11.28
N HIS A 15 -11.93 -1.37 -11.09
CA HIS A 15 -13.10 -0.99 -11.87
C HIS A 15 -13.42 0.50 -11.71
N LEU A 16 -13.49 1.02 -10.48
CA LEU A 16 -13.76 2.44 -10.22
C LEU A 16 -12.73 3.36 -10.90
N PHE A 17 -11.46 2.97 -10.91
CA PHE A 17 -10.43 3.70 -11.66
C PHE A 17 -10.65 3.66 -13.17
N GLN A 18 -11.13 2.55 -13.73
CA GLN A 18 -11.40 2.42 -15.17
C GLN A 18 -12.60 3.24 -15.63
N VAL A 19 -13.63 3.37 -14.80
CA VAL A 19 -14.82 4.17 -15.13
C VAL A 19 -14.70 5.65 -14.76
N GLY A 20 -13.57 6.07 -14.17
CA GLY A 20 -13.32 7.48 -13.83
C GLY A 20 -14.08 8.00 -12.62
N GLU A 21 -14.51 7.12 -11.73
CA GLU A 21 -15.32 7.49 -10.56
C GLU A 21 -14.47 8.14 -9.46
N MET A 22 -14.90 9.30 -8.94
CA MET A 22 -14.16 10.02 -7.88
C MET A 22 -13.99 9.20 -6.60
N LEU A 23 -14.89 8.24 -6.35
CA LEU A 23 -14.80 7.33 -5.21
C LEU A 23 -13.48 6.54 -5.24
N ALA A 24 -12.93 6.23 -6.42
CA ALA A 24 -11.65 5.54 -6.56
C ALA A 24 -10.53 6.32 -5.85
N ALA A 25 -10.41 7.61 -6.15
CA ALA A 25 -9.40 8.49 -5.56
C ALA A 25 -9.57 8.60 -4.04
N ARG A 26 -10.82 8.74 -3.56
CA ARG A 26 -11.10 8.82 -2.12
C ARG A 26 -10.68 7.54 -1.40
N LEU A 27 -11.04 6.38 -1.93
CA LEU A 27 -10.69 5.09 -1.34
C LEU A 27 -9.18 4.84 -1.36
N ALA A 28 -8.50 5.20 -2.45
CA ALA A 28 -7.05 5.09 -2.56
C ALA A 28 -6.33 5.99 -1.55
N THR A 29 -6.75 7.25 -1.40
CA THR A 29 -6.18 8.18 -0.41
C THR A 29 -6.36 7.65 1.01
N LEU A 30 -7.55 7.17 1.36
CA LEU A 30 -7.82 6.62 2.70
C LEU A 30 -7.00 5.34 2.95
N HIS A 31 -6.82 4.48 1.94
CA HIS A 31 -5.93 3.32 2.04
C HIS A 31 -4.47 3.74 2.29
N ASN A 32 -3.97 4.69 1.49
CA ASN A 32 -2.60 5.17 1.58
C ASN A 32 -2.30 5.79 2.94
N LEU A 33 -3.19 6.65 3.45
CA LEU A 33 -3.04 7.24 4.78
C LEU A 33 -3.01 6.18 5.88
N ALA A 34 -3.92 5.20 5.82
CA ALA A 34 -3.93 4.09 6.79
C ALA A 34 -2.63 3.27 6.74
N TYR A 35 -2.06 3.07 5.55
CA TYR A 35 -0.75 2.43 5.39
C TYR A 35 0.37 3.26 6.02
N TYR A 36 0.46 4.55 5.70
CA TYR A 36 1.50 5.44 6.24
C TYR A 36 1.42 5.57 7.76
N PHE A 37 0.23 5.71 8.32
CA PHE A 37 0.07 5.75 9.77
C PHE A 37 0.54 4.45 10.45
N LYS A 38 0.29 3.30 9.83
CA LYS A 38 0.80 2.02 10.32
C LYS A 38 2.33 1.97 10.24
N LEU A 39 2.90 2.34 9.09
CA LEU A 39 4.36 2.39 8.87
C LEU A 39 5.05 3.29 9.89
N LEU A 40 4.56 4.51 10.07
CA LEU A 40 5.14 5.47 11.01
C LEU A 40 4.98 5.02 12.47
N LYS A 41 3.87 4.35 12.80
CA LYS A 41 3.69 3.76 14.14
C LYS A 41 4.75 2.69 14.40
N GLU A 42 4.97 1.78 13.46
CA GLU A 42 5.98 0.72 13.58
C GLU A 42 7.40 1.30 13.67
N ALA A 43 7.71 2.30 12.84
CA ALA A 43 8.98 3.02 12.87
C ALA A 43 9.23 3.66 14.24
N ARG A 44 8.22 4.35 14.81
CA ARG A 44 8.31 4.94 16.14
C ARG A 44 8.56 3.91 17.25
N CYS A 45 7.89 2.76 17.19
CA CYS A 45 8.14 1.66 18.13
C CYS A 45 9.58 1.14 18.00
N ALA A 46 10.07 0.94 16.77
CA ALA A 46 11.43 0.47 16.53
C ALA A 46 12.50 1.46 17.04
N ILE A 47 12.26 2.78 16.92
CA ILE A 47 13.13 3.81 17.49
C ILE A 47 13.13 3.72 19.03
N ALA A 48 11.96 3.62 19.65
CA ALA A 48 11.85 3.51 21.12
C ALA A 48 12.54 2.25 21.68
N GLU A 49 12.60 1.18 20.87
CA GLU A 49 13.24 -0.09 21.20
C GLU A 49 14.71 -0.17 20.73
N ASN A 50 15.30 0.93 20.23
CA ASN A 50 16.68 0.97 19.69
C ASN A 50 16.97 -0.08 18.61
N ARG A 51 15.97 -0.44 17.79
CA ARG A 51 16.08 -1.45 16.72
C ARG A 51 15.66 -0.93 15.34
N PHE A 52 15.81 0.38 15.12
CA PHE A 52 15.36 1.02 13.88
C PHE A 52 16.07 0.47 12.63
N ASP A 53 17.38 0.18 12.71
CA ASP A 53 18.14 -0.35 11.57
C ASP A 53 17.64 -1.73 11.13
N ALA A 54 17.37 -2.62 12.09
CA ALA A 54 16.79 -3.94 11.81
C ALA A 54 15.39 -3.80 11.18
N PHE A 55 14.56 -2.90 11.73
CA PHE A 55 13.26 -2.58 11.12
C PHE A 55 13.42 -2.07 9.68
N TYR A 56 14.37 -1.18 9.41
CA TYR A 56 14.59 -0.61 8.08
C TYR A 56 14.96 -1.70 7.05
N GLU A 57 15.89 -2.60 7.39
CA GLU A 57 16.30 -3.69 6.50
C GLU A 57 15.15 -4.68 6.23
N GLU A 58 14.37 -5.05 7.27
CA GLU A 58 13.17 -5.87 7.10
C GLU A 58 12.18 -5.21 6.12
N ARG A 59 11.96 -3.91 6.25
CA ARG A 59 11.04 -3.16 5.39
C ARG A 59 11.53 -3.08 3.95
N ARG A 60 12.82 -2.84 3.74
CA ARG A 60 13.43 -2.83 2.41
C ARG A 60 13.35 -4.19 1.72
N ALA A 61 13.57 -5.28 2.45
CA ALA A 61 13.43 -6.62 1.91
C ALA A 61 11.98 -6.91 1.42
N VAL A 62 10.98 -6.47 2.19
CA VAL A 62 9.56 -6.59 1.80
C VAL A 62 9.23 -5.77 0.54
N GLU A 63 9.75 -4.55 0.43
CA GLU A 63 9.52 -3.69 -0.74
C GLU A 63 10.18 -4.26 -2.00
N ALA A 64 11.42 -4.77 -1.90
CA ALA A 64 12.10 -5.44 -3.01
C ALA A 64 11.33 -6.69 -3.50
N ALA A 65 10.80 -7.49 -2.57
CA ALA A 65 9.96 -8.64 -2.88
C ALA A 65 8.57 -8.26 -3.44
N GLY A 66 8.10 -7.04 -3.18
CA GLY A 66 6.89 -6.45 -3.76
C GLY A 66 7.10 -5.95 -5.19
N GLU A 67 8.22 -5.29 -5.46
CA GLU A 67 8.59 -4.77 -6.79
C GLU A 67 8.79 -5.90 -7.82
N SER A 68 9.28 -7.04 -7.36
CA SER A 68 9.42 -8.24 -8.19
C SER A 68 8.07 -8.77 -8.69
N ARG A 69 6.96 -8.43 -8.00
CA ARG A 69 5.58 -8.82 -8.38
C ARG A 69 4.85 -7.72 -9.18
N SER A 70 5.19 -6.44 -9.00
CA SER A 70 4.65 -5.33 -9.80
C SER A 70 5.23 -5.32 -11.21
N SER A 71 6.51 -5.66 -11.37
CA SER A 71 7.18 -5.70 -12.68
C SER A 71 6.51 -6.69 -13.67
N SER A 72 5.94 -7.79 -13.18
CA SER A 72 5.17 -8.73 -14.02
C SER A 72 3.74 -8.25 -14.36
N ALA A 73 3.25 -7.15 -13.77
CA ALA A 73 1.89 -6.63 -13.96
C ALA A 73 1.81 -5.38 -14.86
N ALA A 74 2.95 -4.83 -15.30
CA ALA A 74 3.02 -3.67 -16.18
C ALA A 74 2.96 -4.05 -17.67
N HIS A 75 1.88 -4.71 -18.10
CA HIS A 75 1.52 -4.73 -19.52
C HIS A 75 0.00 -4.75 -19.71
N LYS A 76 -0.59 -3.57 -19.88
CA LYS A 76 -1.63 -3.39 -20.89
C LYS A 76 -1.70 -1.91 -21.27
N PRO A 77 -1.38 -1.52 -22.51
CA PRO A 77 -1.65 -0.16 -22.97
C PRO A 77 -3.16 0.07 -22.94
N ALA A 78 -3.55 1.22 -22.37
CA ALA A 78 -4.88 1.76 -22.54
C ALA A 78 -5.09 2.01 -24.04
N ARG A 79 -6.16 1.41 -24.59
CA ARG A 79 -6.68 1.79 -25.90
C ARG A 79 -7.36 3.15 -25.81
#